data_AF-A0A660MMT0-F1
#
_entry.id   AF-A0A660MMT0-F1
#
_cell.length_a   1.000
_cell.length_b   1.000
_cell.length_c   1.000
_cell.angle_alpha   90.00
_cell.angle_beta   90.00
_cell.angle_gamma   90.00
#
_symmetry.space_group_name_H-M   'P 1'
#
loop_
_entity.id
_entity.type
_entity.pdbx_description
1 polymer ?
#
loop_
_entity_poly.entity_id
_entity_poly.type
_entity_poly.pdbx_seq_one_letter_code
_entity_poly.pdbx_strand_id
1 'polypeptide(L)'
;MPKEILGAAMGDLLKGEALTLSRVAVAAEKGTKAGQLVKYAPRGDSHYLIALTDEVNGEVVVQPWNCVIDLAAVNKADITAAKIKPKGGGADVALTVVELKSMGDPYGIAYIGAPKP
;
A
#
# COMPACT_ATOMS: atom_id res chain seq x y z
N MET A 1 -2.20 -30.22 -12.29
CA MET A 1 -1.93 -28.86 -12.77
C MET A 1 -1.77 -27.97 -11.55
N PRO A 2 -0.64 -27.30 -11.31
CA PRO A 2 -0.57 -26.31 -10.26
C PRO A 2 -1.59 -25.21 -10.57
N LYS A 3 -2.41 -24.86 -9.59
CA LYS A 3 -3.34 -23.74 -9.68
C LYS A 3 -2.46 -22.48 -9.68
N GLU A 4 -2.30 -21.82 -10.83
CA GLU A 4 -1.68 -20.50 -10.86
C GLU A 4 -2.50 -19.58 -9.95
N ILE A 5 -1.88 -19.13 -8.87
CA ILE A 5 -2.47 -18.10 -8.02
C ILE A 5 -2.14 -16.79 -8.72
N LEU A 6 -3.11 -16.27 -9.46
CA LEU A 6 -3.02 -14.90 -9.96
C LEU A 6 -2.91 -13.96 -8.74
N GLY A 7 -1.90 -13.09 -8.75
CA GLY A 7 -1.74 -12.05 -7.74
C GLY A 7 -2.91 -11.07 -7.74
N ALA A 8 -2.93 -10.15 -6.76
CA ALA A 8 -3.96 -9.11 -6.73
C ALA A 8 -3.90 -8.27 -8.00
N ALA A 9 -5.04 -8.02 -8.64
CA ALA A 9 -5.14 -7.06 -9.72
C ALA A 9 -5.42 -5.66 -9.16
N MET A 10 -5.13 -4.61 -9.94
CA MET A 10 -5.45 -3.23 -9.55
C MET A 10 -6.93 -3.05 -9.18
N GLY A 11 -7.86 -3.70 -9.89
CA GLY A 11 -9.29 -3.62 -9.59
C GLY A 11 -9.70 -4.32 -8.29
N ASP A 12 -8.89 -5.26 -7.79
CA ASP A 12 -9.11 -5.85 -6.47
C ASP A 12 -8.79 -4.85 -5.36
N LEU A 13 -7.85 -3.94 -5.62
CA LEU A 13 -7.31 -2.97 -4.68
C LEU A 13 -8.00 -1.60 -4.80
N LEU A 14 -7.95 -0.96 -5.95
CA LEU A 14 -8.44 0.41 -6.17
C LEU A 14 -9.93 0.39 -6.56
N LYS A 15 -10.81 0.75 -5.60
CA LYS A 15 -12.27 0.76 -5.81
C LYS A 15 -12.80 2.09 -6.33
N GLY A 16 -12.04 3.16 -6.13
CA GLY A 16 -12.37 4.47 -6.65
C GLY A 16 -11.19 5.42 -6.51
N GLU A 17 -11.12 6.39 -7.41
CA GLU A 17 -10.17 7.49 -7.35
C GLU A 17 -10.79 8.73 -7.97
N ALA A 18 -10.41 9.91 -7.48
CA ALA A 18 -10.86 11.16 -8.07
C ALA A 18 -10.23 11.42 -9.45
N LEU A 19 -8.96 11.01 -9.65
CA LEU A 19 -8.21 11.30 -10.87
C LEU A 19 -7.16 10.22 -11.18
N THR A 20 -7.29 9.52 -12.31
CA THR A 20 -6.29 8.54 -12.75
C THR A 20 -4.92 9.14 -13.04
N LEU A 21 -4.86 10.40 -13.49
CA LEU A 21 -3.61 11.11 -13.76
C LEU A 21 -2.81 11.46 -12.49
N SER A 22 -3.38 11.33 -11.29
CA SER A 22 -2.64 11.52 -10.04
C SER A 22 -1.91 10.26 -9.58
N ARG A 23 -2.07 9.12 -10.28
CA ARG A 23 -1.25 7.94 -10.05
C ARG A 23 0.20 8.23 -10.40
N VAL A 24 1.12 7.66 -9.64
CA VAL A 24 2.56 7.89 -9.82
C VAL A 24 3.31 6.56 -9.79
N ALA A 25 4.33 6.45 -10.62
CA ALA A 25 5.33 5.39 -10.50
C ALA A 25 6.30 5.77 -9.38
N VAL A 26 6.61 4.80 -8.51
CA VAL A 26 7.55 4.98 -7.41
C VAL A 26 8.52 3.81 -7.36
N ALA A 27 9.74 4.08 -6.96
CA ALA A 27 10.75 3.05 -6.77
C ALA A 27 10.29 1.99 -5.76
N ALA A 28 10.52 0.73 -6.10
CA ALA A 28 10.17 -0.43 -5.28
C ALA A 28 11.26 -1.49 -5.34
N GLU A 29 11.29 -2.36 -4.34
CA GLU A 29 12.19 -3.51 -4.33
C GLU A 29 11.82 -4.49 -5.45
N LYS A 30 12.84 -5.12 -6.06
CA LYS A 30 12.61 -6.07 -7.14
C LYS A 30 11.73 -7.22 -6.68
N GLY A 31 10.69 -7.51 -7.46
CA GLY A 31 9.72 -8.55 -7.15
C GLY A 31 8.57 -8.13 -6.23
N THR A 32 8.49 -6.85 -5.84
CA THR A 32 7.30 -6.30 -5.17
C THR A 32 6.04 -6.62 -5.98
N LYS A 33 4.99 -7.06 -5.31
CA LYS A 33 3.72 -7.45 -5.91
C LYS A 33 2.62 -6.46 -5.59
N ALA A 34 1.63 -6.37 -6.47
CA ALA A 34 0.42 -5.61 -6.20
C ALA A 34 -0.21 -6.04 -4.86
N GLY A 35 -0.63 -5.07 -4.07
CA GLY A 35 -1.13 -5.26 -2.71
C GLY A 35 -0.08 -5.18 -1.61
N GLN A 36 1.22 -5.17 -1.93
CA GLN A 36 2.28 -4.97 -0.92
C GLN A 36 2.49 -3.50 -0.58
N LEU A 37 3.11 -3.25 0.58
CA LEU A 37 3.48 -1.91 1.00
C LEU A 37 4.72 -1.42 0.25
N VAL A 38 4.68 -0.16 -0.17
CA VAL A 38 5.81 0.56 -0.74
C VAL A 38 5.98 1.88 0.00
N LYS A 39 7.24 2.26 0.29
CA LYS A 39 7.55 3.55 0.90
C LYS A 39 7.25 4.67 -0.07
N TYR A 40 6.59 5.72 0.42
CA TYR A 40 6.33 6.91 -0.36
C TYR A 40 7.18 8.08 0.15
N ALA A 41 8.41 8.14 -0.33
CA ALA A 41 9.43 9.12 0.08
C ALA A 41 8.95 10.59 0.11
N PRO A 42 8.06 11.07 -0.79
CA PRO A 42 7.52 12.44 -0.70
C PRO A 42 6.78 12.75 0.62
N ARG A 43 6.39 11.72 1.39
CA ARG A 43 5.77 11.85 2.72
C ARG A 43 6.69 11.41 3.87
N GLY A 44 7.98 11.25 3.59
CA GLY A 44 9.01 10.80 4.54
C GLY A 44 9.13 9.27 4.64
N ASP A 45 10.18 8.83 5.34
CA ASP A 45 10.64 7.43 5.33
C ASP A 45 9.71 6.43 6.05
N SER A 46 8.73 6.92 6.80
CA SER A 46 7.75 6.11 7.54
C SER A 46 6.35 6.15 6.93
N HIS A 47 6.18 6.70 5.73
CA HIS A 47 4.89 6.71 5.05
C HIS A 47 4.85 5.62 3.98
N TYR A 48 3.81 4.80 4.03
CA TYR A 48 3.62 3.68 3.10
C TYR A 48 2.31 3.83 2.33
N LEU A 49 2.34 3.37 1.08
CA LEU A 49 1.18 3.20 0.22
C LEU A 49 1.08 1.74 -0.24
N ILE A 50 -0.08 1.36 -0.77
CA ILE A 50 -0.30 0.05 -1.39
C ILE A 50 0.11 0.11 -2.86
N ALA A 51 0.99 -0.80 -3.28
CA ALA A 51 1.34 -1.00 -4.67
C ALA A 51 0.10 -1.46 -5.47
N LEU A 52 -0.25 -0.74 -6.53
CA LEU A 52 -1.38 -1.05 -7.41
C LEU A 52 -1.02 -2.01 -8.55
N THR A 53 0.27 -2.18 -8.80
CA THR A 53 0.83 -3.08 -9.82
C THR A 53 1.95 -3.91 -9.23
N ASP A 54 2.29 -5.00 -9.91
CA ASP A 54 3.58 -5.65 -9.72
C ASP A 54 4.71 -4.70 -10.13
N GLU A 55 5.89 -4.94 -9.54
CA GLU A 55 7.11 -4.23 -9.90
C GLU A 55 7.53 -4.55 -11.33
N VAL A 56 7.82 -3.50 -12.08
CA VAL A 56 8.41 -3.57 -13.42
C VAL A 56 9.49 -2.50 -13.50
N ASN A 57 10.72 -2.91 -13.85
CA ASN A 57 11.89 -2.02 -14.00
C ASN A 57 12.24 -1.21 -12.74
N GLY A 58 12.02 -1.77 -11.56
CA GLY A 58 12.28 -1.16 -10.26
C GLY A 58 11.18 -0.23 -9.76
N GLU A 59 10.02 -0.22 -10.41
CA GLU A 59 8.92 0.69 -10.07
C GLU A 59 7.58 -0.03 -9.93
N VAL A 60 6.72 0.52 -9.06
CA VAL A 60 5.29 0.17 -8.96
C VAL A 60 4.44 1.42 -9.10
N VAL A 61 3.20 1.27 -9.53
CA VAL A 61 2.21 2.36 -9.54
C VAL A 61 1.52 2.45 -8.19
N VAL A 62 1.33 3.67 -7.68
CA VAL A 62 0.51 3.98 -6.49
C VAL A 62 -0.50 5.08 -6.80
N GLN A 63 -1.59 5.17 -6.03
CA GLN A 63 -2.52 6.31 -6.03
C GLN A 63 -2.38 7.07 -4.71
N PRO A 64 -1.60 8.16 -4.68
CA PRO A 64 -1.35 8.91 -3.46
C PRO A 64 -2.52 9.81 -3.02
N TRP A 65 -3.53 10.06 -3.85
CA TRP A 65 -4.54 11.09 -3.54
C TRP A 65 -5.97 10.61 -3.76
N ASN A 66 -6.86 11.00 -2.84
CA ASN A 66 -8.31 10.98 -3.01
C ASN A 66 -8.82 9.67 -3.63
N CYS A 67 -8.55 8.54 -2.97
CA CYS A 67 -8.84 7.22 -3.48
C CYS A 67 -9.37 6.27 -2.40
N VAL A 68 -9.98 5.19 -2.85
CA VAL A 68 -10.49 4.12 -1.98
C VAL A 68 -9.73 2.85 -2.32
N ILE A 69 -8.99 2.33 -1.33
CA ILE A 69 -8.22 1.09 -1.44
C ILE A 69 -8.89 0.02 -0.58
N ASP A 70 -9.27 -1.10 -1.16
CA ASP A 70 -9.77 -2.27 -0.46
C ASP A 70 -8.62 -3.18 -0.03
N LEU A 71 -8.57 -3.45 1.27
CA LEU A 71 -7.54 -4.28 1.86
C LEU A 71 -7.84 -5.78 1.73
N ALA A 72 -9.00 -6.22 1.25
CA ALA A 72 -9.36 -7.64 1.18
C ALA A 72 -8.33 -8.51 0.41
N ALA A 73 -7.63 -7.95 -0.57
CA ALA A 73 -6.58 -8.65 -1.32
C ALA A 73 -5.16 -8.50 -0.72
N VAL A 74 -4.99 -7.62 0.26
CA VAL A 74 -3.72 -7.30 0.92
C VAL A 74 -3.44 -8.27 2.06
N ASN A 75 -2.24 -8.85 2.10
CA ASN A 75 -1.82 -9.73 3.19
C ASN A 75 -1.51 -8.93 4.46
N LYS A 76 -2.15 -9.28 5.58
CA LYS A 76 -1.90 -8.63 6.87
C LYS A 76 -0.44 -8.76 7.31
N ALA A 77 0.20 -9.90 7.03
CA ALA A 77 1.60 -10.13 7.37
C ALA A 77 2.52 -9.08 6.74
N ASP A 78 2.28 -8.72 5.48
CA ASP A 78 3.06 -7.72 4.75
C ASP A 78 2.93 -6.33 5.39
N ILE A 79 1.74 -6.00 5.91
CA ILE A 79 1.53 -4.75 6.65
C ILE A 79 2.35 -4.75 7.94
N THR A 80 2.24 -5.81 8.72
CA THR A 80 2.88 -5.89 10.04
C THR A 80 4.39 -6.12 10.00
N ALA A 81 4.92 -6.55 8.85
CA ALA A 81 6.36 -6.65 8.61
C ALA A 81 7.01 -5.26 8.50
N ALA A 82 6.27 -4.25 7.99
CA ALA A 82 6.76 -2.89 7.91
C ALA A 82 6.98 -2.29 9.30
N LYS A 83 8.07 -1.53 9.43
CA LYS A 83 8.43 -0.81 10.65
C LYS A 83 8.25 0.68 10.46
N ILE A 84 7.64 1.31 11.46
CA ILE A 84 7.38 2.75 11.48
C ILE A 84 7.88 3.36 12.79
N LYS A 85 8.25 4.64 12.74
CA LYS A 85 8.50 5.40 13.96
C LYS A 85 7.16 5.85 14.56
N PRO A 86 6.90 5.57 15.85
CA PRO A 86 5.68 6.00 16.49
C PRO A 86 5.63 7.53 16.62
N LYS A 87 4.41 8.07 16.62
CA LYS A 87 4.17 9.51 16.83
C LYS A 87 4.62 9.89 18.26
N GLY A 88 5.59 10.79 18.37
CA GLY A 88 6.21 11.17 19.65
C GLY A 88 7.63 10.62 19.87
N GLY A 89 8.15 9.82 18.93
CA GLY A 89 9.49 9.24 19.01
C GLY A 89 9.53 7.93 19.80
N GLY A 90 10.65 7.21 19.70
CA GLY A 90 10.83 5.89 20.33
C GLY A 90 11.46 4.87 19.38
N ALA A 91 11.46 3.61 19.82
CA ALA A 91 11.88 2.49 19.00
C ALA A 91 10.86 2.21 17.88
N ASP A 92 11.35 1.66 16.77
CA ASP A 92 10.50 1.29 15.65
C ASP A 92 9.49 0.21 16.06
N VAL A 93 8.23 0.40 15.68
CA VAL A 93 7.13 -0.53 15.94
C VAL A 93 6.59 -1.13 14.65
N ALA A 94 5.93 -2.28 14.74
CA ALA A 94 5.24 -2.86 13.59
C ALA A 94 4.07 -1.95 13.17
N LEU A 95 3.96 -1.68 11.87
CA LEU A 95 2.83 -0.95 11.33
C LEU A 95 1.55 -1.77 11.51
N THR A 96 0.53 -1.16 12.10
CA THR A 96 -0.80 -1.74 12.24
C THR A 96 -1.72 -1.29 11.10
N VAL A 97 -2.81 -2.04 10.88
CA VAL A 97 -3.85 -1.66 9.91
C VAL A 97 -4.52 -0.33 10.29
N VAL A 98 -4.63 -0.05 11.59
CA VAL A 98 -5.20 1.21 12.09
C VAL A 98 -4.27 2.38 11.77
N GLU A 99 -2.97 2.22 11.99
CA GLU A 99 -1.99 3.26 11.62
C GLU A 99 -1.91 3.47 10.11
N LEU A 100 -1.98 2.39 9.31
CA LEU A 100 -2.03 2.51 7.84
C LEU A 100 -3.25 3.32 7.40
N LYS A 101 -4.42 3.07 8.02
CA LYS A 101 -5.64 3.87 7.79
C LYS A 101 -5.41 5.34 8.12
N SER A 102 -4.91 5.63 9.31
CA SER A 102 -4.62 7.01 9.74
C SER A 102 -3.54 7.71 8.91
N MET A 103 -2.60 6.97 8.29
CA MET A 103 -1.64 7.54 7.34
C MET A 103 -2.29 8.01 6.04
N GLY A 104 -3.44 7.43 5.65
CA GLY A 104 -4.18 7.78 4.45
C GLY A 104 -5.12 8.98 4.62
N ASP A 105 -5.69 9.16 5.81
CA ASP A 105 -6.73 10.17 6.09
C ASP A 105 -6.37 11.59 5.63
N PRO A 106 -5.16 12.14 5.89
CA PRO A 106 -4.81 13.51 5.48
C PRO A 106 -4.76 13.72 3.96
N TYR A 107 -4.76 12.64 3.18
CA TYR A 107 -4.59 12.65 1.73
C TYR A 107 -5.84 12.19 0.99
N GLY A 108 -6.95 12.02 1.71
CA GLY A 108 -8.20 11.50 1.17
C GLY A 108 -8.12 10.04 0.75
N ILE A 109 -7.18 9.26 1.29
CA ILE A 109 -7.08 7.82 1.02
C ILE A 109 -7.91 7.07 2.07
N ALA A 110 -9.00 6.47 1.64
CA ALA A 110 -9.82 5.59 2.48
C ALA A 110 -9.40 4.13 2.28
N TYR A 111 -8.76 3.53 3.28
CA TYR A 111 -8.51 2.09 3.29
C TYR A 111 -9.70 1.35 3.92
N ILE A 112 -10.42 0.58 3.09
CA ILE A 112 -11.63 -0.16 3.47
C ILE A 112 -11.36 -1.67 3.56
N GLY A 113 -12.35 -2.42 4.05
CA GLY A 113 -12.22 -3.86 4.23
C GLY A 113 -11.22 -4.25 5.33
N ALA A 114 -11.00 -5.56 5.44
CA ALA A 114 -10.03 -6.18 6.32
C ALA A 114 -8.98 -6.92 5.49
N PRO A 115 -7.67 -6.75 5.76
CA PRO A 115 -6.62 -7.55 5.16
C PRO A 115 -6.86 -9.05 5.32
N LYS A 116 -6.48 -9.84 4.32
CA LYS A 116 -6.49 -11.30 4.46
C LYS A 116 -5.46 -11.74 5.52
N PRO A 117 -5.75 -12.81 6.28
CA PRO A 117 -4.87 -13.30 7.34
C PRO A 117 -3.44 -13.59 6.89
#